data_AF-A0A957MA62-F1
#
_entry.id   AF-A0A957MA62-F1
#
_cell.length_a   1.000
_cell.length_b   1.000
_cell.length_c   1.000
_cell.angle_alpha   90.00
_cell.angle_beta   90.00
_cell.angle_gamma   90.00
#
_symmetry.space_group_name_H-M   'P 1'
#
loop_
_entity.id
_entity.type
_entity.pdbx_description
1 polymer ?
#
loop_
_entity_poly.entity_id
_entity_poly.type
_entity_poly.pdbx_seq_one_letter_code
_entity_poly.pdbx_strand_id
1 'polypeptide(L)'
;MQNSVLRRVVVHDRFQLELKLGYPLAQGKETRYRIDTYLFAPHSLGVNATSYPQNDFFRDIQHYVRMKTPSFQLREVLDSQRSPLVHAESLLRERGAQLRAGDEDILRDSFRILRAVVKSATQNRLAPLVRAPHEPSAESAGRFGEIVLPTIGDVDEFQTRYRSLISALLDAGASADCMRAYRLTDESISILIEDLLLRIYQLAPTWLPATELAGQQAALADRIRAESDYRTEQGYPSVLTKDTRESYLRRVSALKKFTSSVLWLSTSTRREGTTLEQVLFAIAAGVAMVFATLVAFYAQSIYGQFSLPVFVALVVAYMFKDRIKEQGRTWSSSLLSRHLYDYRTVIETQDGRRQLGNVREKVGYLKAESIPPEVIATRGAGPHDEPTFVGHLETVLMYAKLVTLRK
;
A
#
# COMPACT_ATOMS: atom_id res chain seq x y z
N MET A 1 -11.21 -7.10 -22.88
CA MET A 1 -9.96 -6.48 -22.37
C MET A 1 -9.54 -7.25 -21.13
N GLN A 2 -8.44 -8.00 -21.20
CA GLN A 2 -7.91 -8.70 -20.02
C GLN A 2 -7.54 -7.65 -18.97
N ASN A 3 -8.21 -7.69 -17.83
CA ASN A 3 -7.86 -6.89 -16.65
C ASN A 3 -6.54 -7.41 -16.07
N SER A 4 -5.43 -7.11 -16.74
CA SER A 4 -4.12 -7.49 -16.24
C SER A 4 -3.82 -6.71 -14.96
N VAL A 5 -3.42 -7.44 -13.91
CA VAL A 5 -2.91 -6.82 -12.70
C VAL A 5 -1.60 -6.13 -13.06
N LEU A 6 -1.52 -4.81 -12.83
CA LEU A 6 -0.25 -4.09 -13.00
C LEU A 6 0.71 -4.62 -11.94
N ARG A 7 1.83 -5.21 -12.36
CA ARG A 7 2.82 -5.81 -11.47
C ARG A 7 4.16 -5.12 -11.65
N ARG A 8 4.77 -4.69 -10.55
CA ARG A 8 6.16 -4.23 -10.52
C ARG A 8 6.82 -4.75 -9.25
N VAL A 9 7.94 -5.45 -9.43
CA VAL A 9 8.81 -5.89 -8.34
C VAL A 9 10.00 -4.94 -8.29
N VAL A 10 10.34 -4.43 -7.10
CA VAL A 10 11.45 -3.50 -6.90
C VAL A 10 12.22 -3.92 -5.67
N VAL A 11 13.56 -3.83 -5.73
CA VAL A 11 14.40 -3.90 -4.54
C VAL A 11 14.22 -2.59 -3.78
N HIS A 12 13.59 -2.64 -2.60
CA HIS A 12 13.36 -1.45 -1.79
C HIS A 12 14.66 -1.02 -1.10
N ASP A 13 15.34 -1.97 -0.47
CA ASP A 13 16.64 -1.81 0.16
C ASP A 13 17.37 -3.18 0.23
N ARG A 14 18.46 -3.25 1.00
CA ARG A 14 19.28 -4.46 1.15
C ARG A 14 18.51 -5.66 1.73
N PHE A 15 17.43 -5.43 2.47
CA PHE A 15 16.69 -6.45 3.23
C PHE A 15 15.24 -6.61 2.77
N GLN A 16 14.73 -5.72 1.91
CA GLN A 16 13.32 -5.67 1.57
C GLN A 16 13.06 -5.69 0.06
N LEU A 17 12.07 -6.48 -0.32
CA LEU A 17 11.48 -6.51 -1.67
C LEU A 17 10.09 -5.87 -1.62
N GLU A 18 9.81 -4.97 -2.57
CA GLU A 18 8.51 -4.32 -2.70
C GLU A 18 7.76 -4.86 -3.93
N LEU A 19 6.55 -5.38 -3.72
CA LEU A 19 5.65 -5.82 -4.78
C LEU A 19 4.49 -4.83 -4.94
N LYS A 20 4.47 -4.10 -6.07
CA LYS A 20 3.39 -3.17 -6.43
C LYS A 20 2.39 -3.88 -7.32
N LEU A 21 1.17 -4.03 -6.82
CA LEU A 21 0.05 -4.67 -7.50
C LEU A 21 -1.08 -3.65 -7.71
N GLY A 22 -1.50 -3.46 -8.97
CA GLY A 22 -2.61 -2.60 -9.34
C GLY A 22 -3.84 -3.40 -9.71
N TYR A 23 -4.94 -3.19 -8.98
CA TYR A 23 -6.22 -3.86 -9.19
C TYR A 23 -7.21 -2.91 -9.87
N PRO A 24 -7.47 -3.06 -11.18
CA PRO A 24 -8.53 -2.29 -11.82
C PRO A 24 -9.89 -2.60 -11.17
N LEU A 25 -10.81 -1.63 -11.16
CA LEU A 25 -12.16 -1.84 -10.61
C LEU A 25 -13.17 -1.70 -11.74
N ALA A 26 -14.04 -2.69 -11.91
CA ALA A 26 -15.19 -2.58 -12.79
C ALA A 26 -16.35 -1.89 -12.06
N GLN A 27 -16.97 -0.89 -12.69
CA GLN A 27 -18.07 -0.15 -12.08
C GLN A 27 -19.30 -1.04 -11.87
N GLY A 28 -19.84 -1.03 -10.65
CA GLY A 28 -21.06 -1.77 -10.30
C GLY A 28 -20.91 -3.29 -10.27
N LYS A 29 -19.69 -3.84 -10.42
CA LYS A 29 -19.45 -5.28 -10.42
C LYS A 29 -18.39 -5.66 -9.40
N GLU A 30 -18.64 -6.76 -8.71
CA GLU A 30 -17.58 -7.42 -7.93
C GLU A 30 -16.49 -7.90 -8.89
N THR A 31 -15.24 -7.56 -8.57
CA THR A 31 -14.08 -7.95 -9.36
C THR A 31 -13.20 -8.87 -8.52
N ARG A 32 -12.79 -10.00 -9.09
CA ARG A 32 -11.96 -11.01 -8.43
C ARG A 32 -10.62 -11.15 -9.14
N TYR A 33 -9.54 -11.18 -8.37
CA TYR A 33 -8.18 -11.39 -8.85
C TYR A 33 -7.54 -12.52 -8.08
N ARG A 34 -6.86 -13.42 -8.78
CA ARG A 34 -5.98 -14.43 -8.17
C ARG A 34 -4.55 -14.14 -8.63
N ILE A 35 -3.64 -14.03 -7.66
CA ILE A 35 -2.23 -13.76 -7.90
C ILE A 35 -1.44 -14.82 -7.15
N ASP A 36 -0.80 -15.70 -7.91
CA ASP A 36 0.06 -16.74 -7.36
C ASP A 36 1.52 -16.28 -7.60
N THR A 37 2.25 -16.08 -6.50
CA THR A 37 3.65 -15.62 -6.51
C THR A 37 4.55 -16.78 -6.14
N TYR A 38 5.53 -17.07 -6.99
CA TYR A 38 6.50 -18.16 -6.78
C TYR A 38 7.86 -17.56 -6.47
N LEU A 39 8.39 -17.86 -5.29
CA LEU A 39 9.70 -17.41 -4.83
C LEU A 39 10.64 -18.62 -4.81
N PHE A 40 11.72 -18.53 -5.59
CA PHE A 40 12.73 -19.57 -5.72
C PHE A 40 13.93 -19.18 -4.85
N ALA A 41 14.30 -20.04 -3.90
CA ALA A 41 15.44 -19.84 -3.02
C ALA A 41 16.41 -21.03 -3.15
N PRO A 42 17.71 -20.82 -3.39
CA PRO A 42 18.70 -21.89 -3.36
C PRO A 42 18.70 -22.62 -2.01
N HIS A 43 18.85 -23.95 -2.03
CA HIS A 43 18.90 -24.76 -0.79
C HIS A 43 19.99 -24.31 0.19
N SER A 44 21.10 -23.74 -0.33
CA SER A 44 22.20 -23.22 0.50
C SER A 44 21.79 -22.05 1.41
N LEU A 45 20.71 -21.33 1.09
CA LEU A 45 20.15 -20.30 1.97
C LEU A 45 19.36 -20.89 3.14
N GLY A 46 19.04 -22.18 3.09
CA GLY A 46 18.35 -22.88 4.16
C GLY A 46 16.91 -22.43 4.37
N VAL A 47 16.25 -21.82 3.39
CA VAL A 47 14.84 -21.35 3.49
C VAL A 47 13.89 -22.50 3.16
N ASN A 48 13.18 -23.03 4.16
CA ASN A 48 12.23 -24.14 3.99
C ASN A 48 11.13 -24.12 5.06
N ALA A 49 10.18 -25.06 4.99
CA ALA A 49 9.03 -25.12 5.90
C ALA A 49 9.37 -25.22 7.39
N THR A 50 10.57 -25.67 7.73
CA THR A 50 11.05 -25.81 9.12
C THR A 50 11.77 -24.55 9.59
N SER A 51 12.67 -23.99 8.77
CA SER A 51 13.48 -22.83 9.12
C SER A 51 12.78 -21.48 8.89
N TYR A 52 11.80 -21.44 7.99
CA TYR A 52 11.00 -20.27 7.67
C TYR A 52 9.52 -20.67 7.53
N PRO A 53 8.84 -20.95 8.65
CA PRO A 53 7.47 -21.39 8.64
C PRO A 53 6.52 -20.28 8.19
N GLN A 54 5.29 -20.68 7.86
CA GLN A 54 4.20 -19.80 7.45
C GLN A 54 4.00 -18.57 8.38
N ASN A 55 4.06 -18.75 9.69
CA ASN A 55 3.87 -17.65 10.65
C ASN A 55 4.98 -16.60 10.54
N ASP A 56 6.20 -17.02 10.23
CA ASP A 56 7.33 -16.11 10.04
C ASP A 56 7.18 -15.35 8.72
N PHE A 57 6.76 -16.03 7.65
CA PHE A 57 6.40 -15.37 6.39
C PHE A 57 5.35 -14.27 6.58
N PHE A 58 4.25 -14.57 7.29
CA PHE A 58 3.19 -13.59 7.53
C PHE A 58 3.57 -12.50 8.54
N ARG A 59 4.57 -12.72 9.39
CA ARG A 59 5.16 -11.67 10.25
C ARG A 59 5.97 -10.68 9.42
N ASP A 60 6.70 -11.18 8.44
CA ASP A 60 7.64 -10.37 7.66
C ASP A 60 6.95 -9.64 6.48
N ILE A 61 5.76 -10.08 6.08
CA ILE A 61 4.98 -9.43 5.02
C ILE A 61 4.17 -8.24 5.55
N GLN A 62 4.29 -7.10 4.88
CA GLN A 62 3.49 -5.90 5.17
C GLN A 62 2.58 -5.56 4.00
N HIS A 63 1.32 -5.26 4.30
CA HIS A 63 0.31 -4.89 3.30
C HIS A 63 -0.09 -3.43 3.42
N TYR A 64 0.22 -2.71 2.35
CA TYR A 64 -0.08 -1.30 2.19
C TYR A 64 -1.10 -1.16 1.05
N VAL A 65 -2.35 -0.89 1.37
CA VAL A 65 -3.44 -0.74 0.39
C VAL A 65 -3.83 0.74 0.27
N ARG A 66 -3.79 1.28 -0.94
CA ARG A 66 -4.22 2.65 -1.22
C ARG A 66 -4.95 2.77 -2.54
N MET A 67 -5.84 3.75 -2.63
CA MET A 67 -6.43 4.21 -3.88
C MET A 67 -5.35 4.82 -4.77
N LYS A 68 -5.51 4.64 -6.09
CA LYS A 68 -4.64 5.31 -7.07
C LYS A 68 -4.92 6.81 -7.02
N THR A 69 -3.87 7.62 -7.03
CA THR A 69 -4.01 9.08 -7.19
C THR A 69 -4.80 9.36 -8.47
N PRO A 70 -5.86 10.17 -8.40
CA PRO A 70 -6.56 10.64 -9.59
C PRO A 70 -5.59 11.25 -10.61
N SER A 71 -5.72 10.88 -11.88
CA SER A 71 -4.85 11.41 -12.94
C SER A 71 -5.45 12.68 -13.51
N PHE A 72 -4.66 13.75 -13.49
CA PHE A 72 -4.95 15.03 -14.11
C PHE A 72 -3.76 15.49 -14.92
N GLN A 73 -4.01 16.15 -16.03
CA GLN A 73 -3.04 17.08 -16.63
C GLN A 73 -2.95 18.33 -15.76
N LEU A 74 -1.82 19.03 -15.77
CA LEU A 74 -1.62 20.20 -14.90
C LEU A 74 -2.70 21.27 -15.11
N ARG A 75 -3.06 21.53 -16.37
CA ARG A 75 -4.15 22.44 -16.72
C ARG A 75 -5.52 21.97 -16.21
N GLU A 76 -5.78 20.67 -16.22
CA GLU A 76 -7.03 20.12 -15.67
C GLU A 76 -7.13 20.30 -14.14
N VAL A 77 -6.01 20.42 -13.43
CA VAL A 77 -6.01 20.75 -11.99
C VAL A 77 -6.55 22.17 -11.76
N LEU A 78 -6.35 23.09 -12.70
CA LEU A 78 -6.83 24.46 -12.60
C LEU A 78 -8.31 24.59 -13.01
N ASP A 79 -8.72 23.89 -14.06
CA ASP A 79 -9.96 24.23 -14.77
C ASP A 79 -11.05 23.15 -14.70
N SER A 80 -10.72 21.90 -14.34
CA SER A 80 -11.70 20.82 -14.36
C SER A 80 -12.62 20.87 -13.14
N GLN A 81 -13.92 20.64 -13.35
CA GLN A 81 -14.91 20.45 -12.28
C GLN A 81 -14.60 19.23 -11.38
N ARG A 82 -13.78 18.28 -11.87
CA ARG A 82 -13.32 17.14 -11.07
C ARG A 82 -12.09 17.49 -10.22
N SER A 83 -11.47 18.64 -10.44
CA SER A 83 -10.28 19.07 -9.72
C SER A 83 -10.62 19.31 -8.25
N PRO A 84 -9.83 18.77 -7.31
CA PRO A 84 -9.99 19.10 -5.90
C PRO A 84 -9.80 20.60 -5.60
N LEU A 85 -9.08 21.35 -6.44
CA LEU A 85 -8.90 22.81 -6.29
C LEU A 85 -10.21 23.53 -6.60
N VAL A 86 -10.73 23.30 -7.81
CA VAL A 86 -11.99 23.89 -8.28
C VAL A 86 -13.15 23.51 -7.36
N HIS A 87 -13.16 22.27 -6.88
CA HIS A 87 -14.16 21.81 -5.93
C HIS A 87 -14.08 22.58 -4.60
N ALA A 88 -12.89 22.77 -4.03
CA ALA A 88 -12.70 23.55 -2.82
C ALA A 88 -13.08 25.02 -3.00
N GLU A 89 -12.72 25.62 -4.14
CA GLU A 89 -13.10 27.00 -4.50
C GLU A 89 -14.63 27.15 -4.62
N SER A 90 -15.30 26.23 -5.31
CA SER A 90 -16.77 26.25 -5.47
C SER A 90 -17.46 26.10 -4.13
N LEU A 91 -17.00 25.15 -3.30
CA LEU A 91 -17.57 24.88 -1.99
C LEU A 91 -17.47 26.12 -1.07
N LEU A 92 -16.32 26.78 -1.04
CA LEU A 92 -16.14 28.01 -0.25
C LEU A 92 -16.98 29.17 -0.79
N ARG A 93 -17.10 29.29 -2.12
CA ARG A 93 -17.92 30.34 -2.77
C ARG A 93 -19.42 30.14 -2.49
N GLU A 94 -19.90 28.90 -2.54
CA GLU A 94 -21.32 28.57 -2.36
C GLU A 94 -21.77 28.64 -0.89
N ARG A 95 -20.89 28.28 0.05
CA ARG A 95 -21.23 28.24 1.48
C ARG A 95 -21.00 29.57 2.19
N GLY A 96 -20.11 30.43 1.67
CA GLY A 96 -19.81 31.73 2.26
C GLY A 96 -19.45 31.62 3.74
N ALA A 97 -20.17 32.34 4.60
CA ALA A 97 -19.90 32.45 6.04
C ALA A 97 -20.33 31.24 6.90
N GLN A 98 -20.85 30.15 6.32
CA GLN A 98 -21.40 29.02 7.09
C GLN A 98 -20.94 27.66 6.55
N LEU A 99 -19.73 27.24 6.94
CA LEU A 99 -19.27 25.87 6.71
C LEU A 99 -19.94 24.90 7.70
N ARG A 100 -20.49 23.80 7.17
CA ARG A 100 -20.94 22.67 7.99
C ARG A 100 -19.79 21.71 8.22
N ALA A 101 -19.89 20.87 9.25
CA ALA A 101 -18.89 19.84 9.54
C ALA A 101 -18.57 18.95 8.32
N GLY A 102 -19.60 18.56 7.54
CA GLY A 102 -19.40 17.77 6.32
C GLY A 102 -18.73 18.53 5.17
N ASP A 103 -18.88 19.85 5.10
CA ASP A 103 -18.18 20.68 4.11
C ASP A 103 -16.68 20.75 4.47
N GLU A 104 -16.35 20.88 5.76
CA GLU A 104 -14.95 20.86 6.23
C GLU A 104 -14.28 19.50 6.01
N ASP A 105 -14.99 18.38 6.17
CA ASP A 105 -14.48 17.05 5.83
C ASP A 105 -14.02 17.00 4.36
N ILE A 106 -14.87 17.49 3.46
CA ILE A 106 -14.61 17.54 2.01
C ILE A 106 -13.42 18.46 1.71
N LEU A 107 -13.33 19.63 2.34
CA LEU A 107 -12.20 20.55 2.17
C LEU A 107 -10.88 19.91 2.62
N ARG A 108 -10.86 19.30 3.81
CA ARG A 108 -9.67 18.64 4.36
C ARG A 108 -9.15 17.54 3.43
N ASP A 109 -10.05 16.72 2.90
CA ASP A 109 -9.69 15.67 1.94
C ASP A 109 -9.24 16.25 0.60
N SER A 110 -9.90 17.30 0.11
CA SER A 110 -9.51 18.00 -1.12
C SER A 110 -8.09 18.55 -1.00
N PHE A 111 -7.76 19.25 0.09
CA PHE A 111 -6.43 19.76 0.37
C PHE A 111 -5.39 18.63 0.39
N ARG A 112 -5.64 17.54 1.13
CA ARG A 112 -4.69 16.42 1.22
C ARG A 112 -4.43 15.78 -0.15
N ILE A 113 -5.47 15.58 -0.96
CA ILE A 113 -5.36 15.00 -2.31
C ILE A 113 -4.60 15.93 -3.28
N LEU A 114 -4.79 17.25 -3.18
CA LEU A 114 -4.21 18.23 -4.11
C LEU A 114 -2.72 18.05 -4.32
N ARG A 115 -1.95 17.92 -3.24
CA ARG A 115 -0.51 17.73 -3.35
C ARG A 115 -0.13 16.52 -4.20
N ALA A 116 -0.85 15.40 -4.05
CA ALA A 116 -0.59 14.19 -4.83
C ALA A 116 -0.96 14.38 -6.31
N VAL A 117 -2.06 15.07 -6.58
CA VAL A 117 -2.53 15.41 -7.93
C VAL A 117 -1.54 16.33 -8.63
N VAL A 118 -1.15 17.44 -8.00
CA VAL A 118 -0.17 18.40 -8.55
C VAL A 118 1.17 17.71 -8.80
N LYS A 119 1.66 16.91 -7.85
CA LYS A 119 2.90 16.13 -8.03
C LYS A 119 2.83 15.23 -9.26
N SER A 120 1.74 14.48 -9.42
CA SER A 120 1.60 13.59 -10.57
C SER A 120 1.49 14.37 -11.88
N ALA A 121 0.76 15.48 -11.89
CA ALA A 121 0.53 16.30 -13.07
C ALA A 121 1.82 16.97 -13.56
N THR A 122 2.62 17.53 -12.65
CA THR A 122 3.92 18.14 -12.98
C THR A 122 4.95 17.09 -13.40
N GLN A 123 5.00 15.93 -12.72
CA GLN A 123 5.88 14.82 -13.12
C GLN A 123 5.60 14.32 -14.53
N ASN A 124 4.32 14.17 -14.89
CA ASN A 124 3.91 13.74 -16.23
C ASN A 124 4.31 14.77 -17.29
N ARG A 125 4.13 16.07 -17.00
CA ARG A 125 4.48 17.15 -17.92
C ARG A 125 5.99 17.30 -18.14
N LEU A 126 6.80 17.08 -17.10
CA LEU A 126 8.26 17.10 -17.19
C LEU A 126 8.88 15.76 -17.65
N ALA A 127 8.10 14.68 -17.79
CA ALA A 127 8.61 13.37 -18.17
C ALA A 127 9.45 13.36 -19.47
N PRO A 128 9.10 14.14 -20.52
CA PRO A 128 9.92 14.24 -21.73
C PRO A 128 11.34 14.76 -21.47
N LEU A 129 11.52 15.63 -20.47
CA LEU A 129 12.82 16.27 -20.17
C LEU A 129 13.84 15.30 -19.54
N VAL A 130 13.41 14.12 -19.09
CA VAL A 130 14.30 13.11 -18.51
C VAL A 130 15.23 12.51 -19.57
N ARG A 131 14.80 12.47 -20.83
CA ARG A 131 15.63 12.01 -21.95
C ARG A 131 16.35 13.22 -22.54
N ALA A 132 17.47 13.57 -21.91
CA ALA A 132 18.29 14.70 -22.35
C ALA A 132 18.78 14.50 -23.79
N PRO A 133 18.92 15.59 -24.57
CA PRO A 133 19.59 15.54 -25.86
C PRO A 133 21.07 15.17 -25.69
N HIS A 134 21.71 14.71 -26.76
CA HIS A 134 23.16 14.45 -26.74
C HIS A 134 23.97 15.74 -26.57
N GLU A 135 23.57 16.81 -27.26
CA GLU A 135 24.19 18.13 -27.15
C GLU A 135 23.11 19.23 -27.09
N PRO A 136 23.30 20.29 -26.29
CA PRO A 136 22.39 21.44 -26.26
C PRO A 136 22.41 22.19 -27.59
N SER A 137 21.23 22.48 -28.14
CA SER A 137 21.03 23.22 -29.37
C SER A 137 19.90 24.25 -29.23
N ALA A 138 19.73 25.12 -30.21
CA ALA A 138 18.58 26.04 -30.24
C ALA A 138 17.24 25.29 -30.28
N GLU A 139 17.18 24.11 -30.92
CA GLU A 139 15.98 23.27 -30.96
C GLU A 139 15.68 22.65 -29.58
N SER A 140 16.71 22.14 -28.88
CA SER A 140 16.51 21.61 -27.53
C SER A 140 16.10 22.71 -26.55
N ALA A 141 16.65 23.92 -26.70
CA ALA A 141 16.26 25.08 -25.92
C ALA A 141 14.79 25.47 -26.15
N GLY A 142 14.34 25.48 -27.41
CA GLY A 142 12.94 25.70 -27.76
C GLY A 142 12.01 24.67 -27.11
N ARG A 143 12.31 23.38 -27.25
CA ARG A 143 11.54 22.29 -26.60
C ARG A 143 11.53 22.40 -25.08
N PHE A 144 12.66 22.77 -24.48
CA PHE A 144 12.75 23.00 -23.04
C PHE A 144 11.83 24.15 -22.62
N GLY A 145 11.85 25.28 -23.33
CA GLY A 145 10.98 26.43 -23.08
C GLY A 145 9.50 26.10 -23.24
N GLU A 146 9.11 25.38 -24.31
CA GLU A 146 7.73 24.95 -24.57
C GLU A 146 7.15 24.09 -23.45
N ILE A 147 7.99 23.32 -22.75
CA ILE A 147 7.55 22.49 -21.62
C ILE A 147 7.62 23.28 -20.31
N VAL A 148 8.74 23.95 -20.04
CA VAL A 148 9.05 24.53 -18.74
C VAL A 148 8.26 25.81 -18.49
N LEU A 149 8.20 26.73 -19.45
CA LEU A 149 7.56 28.03 -19.23
C LEU A 149 6.05 27.87 -18.93
N PRO A 150 5.27 27.10 -19.71
CA PRO A 150 3.88 26.81 -19.35
C PRO A 150 3.72 26.00 -18.07
N THR A 151 4.68 25.14 -17.72
CA THR A 151 4.64 24.39 -16.45
C THR A 151 4.78 25.33 -15.25
N ILE A 152 5.74 26.27 -15.30
CA ILE A 152 5.94 27.26 -14.24
C ILE A 152 4.70 28.16 -14.15
N GLY A 153 4.18 28.66 -15.28
CA GLY A 153 2.98 29.49 -15.31
C GLY A 153 1.75 28.81 -14.67
N ASP A 154 1.46 27.56 -15.03
CA ASP A 154 0.33 26.84 -14.44
C ASP A 154 0.56 26.52 -12.93
N VAL A 155 1.80 26.31 -12.51
CA VAL A 155 2.14 26.11 -11.08
C VAL A 155 1.98 27.41 -10.28
N ASP A 156 2.40 28.55 -10.85
CA ASP A 156 2.24 29.87 -10.24
C ASP A 156 0.76 30.26 -10.12
N GLU A 157 -0.04 29.99 -11.17
CA GLU A 157 -1.49 30.15 -11.12
C GLU A 157 -2.11 29.27 -10.03
N PHE A 158 -1.72 27.99 -9.98
CA PHE A 158 -2.19 27.05 -8.96
C PHE A 158 -1.88 27.54 -7.55
N GLN A 159 -0.66 28.00 -7.28
CA GLN A 159 -0.29 28.50 -5.95
C GLN A 159 -1.04 29.75 -5.58
N THR A 160 -1.19 30.69 -6.51
CA THR A 160 -1.93 31.93 -6.27
C THR A 160 -3.37 31.62 -5.87
N ARG A 161 -4.03 30.74 -6.63
CA ARG A 161 -5.40 30.31 -6.35
C ARG A 161 -5.51 29.55 -5.05
N TYR A 162 -4.66 28.55 -4.81
CA TYR A 162 -4.67 27.78 -3.57
C TYR A 162 -4.41 28.66 -2.34
N ARG A 163 -3.43 29.57 -2.41
CA ARG A 163 -3.10 30.48 -1.31
C ARG A 163 -4.22 31.49 -1.04
N SER A 164 -4.99 31.88 -2.06
CA SER A 164 -6.15 32.77 -1.90
C SER A 164 -7.30 32.13 -1.09
N LEU A 165 -7.32 30.80 -0.96
CA LEU A 165 -8.34 30.10 -0.16
C LEU A 165 -8.27 30.46 1.33
N ILE A 166 -7.12 30.95 1.83
CA ILE A 166 -6.99 31.33 3.24
C ILE A 166 -8.01 32.40 3.64
N SER A 167 -8.22 33.42 2.80
CA SER A 167 -9.15 34.51 3.10
C SER A 167 -10.57 33.98 3.18
N ALA A 168 -10.98 33.16 2.20
CA ALA A 168 -12.30 32.55 2.19
C ALA A 168 -12.52 31.59 3.37
N LEU A 169 -11.50 30.84 3.80
CA LEU A 169 -11.57 29.98 4.99
C LEU A 169 -11.72 30.79 6.28
N LEU A 170 -11.04 31.93 6.40
CA LEU A 170 -11.15 32.82 7.55
C LEU A 170 -12.54 33.48 7.60
N ASP A 171 -13.02 34.01 6.48
CA ASP A 171 -14.35 34.62 6.36
C ASP A 171 -15.48 33.60 6.65
N ALA A 172 -15.25 32.33 6.29
CA ALA A 172 -16.16 31.23 6.54
C ALA A 172 -16.15 30.71 7.98
N GLY A 173 -15.26 31.21 8.84
CA GLY A 173 -15.12 30.75 10.22
C GLY A 173 -14.65 29.29 10.32
N ALA A 174 -13.80 28.84 9.40
CA ALA A 174 -13.33 27.46 9.34
C ALA A 174 -12.70 27.00 10.67
N SER A 175 -12.97 25.75 11.06
CA SER A 175 -12.44 25.18 12.30
C SER A 175 -10.91 25.13 12.32
N ALA A 176 -10.36 25.03 13.54
CA ALA A 176 -8.92 24.87 13.74
C ALA A 176 -8.35 23.64 12.99
N ASP A 177 -9.12 22.56 12.87
CA ASP A 177 -8.72 21.35 12.16
C ASP A 177 -8.69 21.55 10.65
N CYS A 178 -9.70 22.25 10.09
CA CYS A 178 -9.71 22.61 8.68
C CYS A 178 -8.54 23.54 8.33
N MET A 179 -8.32 24.56 9.16
CA MET A 179 -7.19 25.49 9.01
C MET A 179 -5.84 24.77 9.11
N ARG A 180 -5.70 23.84 10.06
CA ARG A 180 -4.49 23.01 10.19
C ARG A 180 -4.25 22.17 8.94
N ALA A 181 -5.30 21.55 8.37
CA ALA A 181 -5.16 20.76 7.15
C ALA A 181 -4.73 21.62 5.96
N TYR A 182 -5.28 22.83 5.83
CA TYR A 182 -4.87 23.81 4.82
C TYR A 182 -3.38 24.16 4.96
N ARG A 183 -2.93 24.58 6.15
CA ARG A 183 -1.53 24.99 6.40
C ARG A 183 -0.53 23.86 6.17
N LEU A 184 -0.83 22.65 6.67
CA LEU A 184 0.03 21.48 6.42
C LEU A 184 0.11 21.14 4.93
N THR A 185 -0.99 21.30 4.20
CA THR A 185 -1.00 21.06 2.75
C THR A 185 -0.22 22.14 2.02
N ASP A 186 -0.41 23.42 2.37
CA ASP A 186 0.30 24.56 1.79
C ASP A 186 1.83 24.43 1.94
N GLU A 187 2.30 24.16 3.15
CA GLU A 187 3.70 23.88 3.44
C GLU A 187 4.23 22.72 2.55
N SER A 188 3.42 21.66 2.40
CA SER A 188 3.80 20.50 1.59
C SER A 188 3.80 20.76 0.08
N ILE A 189 2.94 21.67 -0.39
CA ILE A 189 2.89 22.15 -1.78
C ILE A 189 4.09 23.04 -2.07
N SER A 190 4.43 23.97 -1.16
CA SER A 190 5.60 24.84 -1.33
C SER A 190 6.90 24.03 -1.46
N ILE A 191 7.09 23.01 -0.64
CA ILE A 191 8.25 22.09 -0.75
C ILE A 191 8.21 21.30 -2.07
N LEU A 192 7.03 20.86 -2.51
CA LEU A 192 6.88 20.13 -3.78
C LEU A 192 7.29 21.01 -4.97
N ILE A 193 6.94 22.29 -4.94
CA ILE A 193 7.21 23.24 -6.01
C ILE A 193 8.68 23.66 -6.01
N GLU A 194 9.27 23.85 -4.84
CA GLU A 194 10.72 24.01 -4.70
C GLU A 194 11.49 22.82 -5.31
N ASP A 195 11.11 21.56 -4.98
CA ASP A 195 11.71 20.34 -5.53
C ASP A 195 11.55 20.26 -7.07
N LEU A 196 10.38 20.66 -7.58
CA LEU A 196 10.10 20.76 -9.02
C LEU A 196 11.05 21.74 -9.71
N LEU A 197 11.17 22.96 -9.18
CA LEU A 197 11.98 24.03 -9.73
C LEU A 197 13.47 23.69 -9.66
N LEU A 198 13.94 23.11 -8.56
CA LEU A 198 15.31 22.60 -8.42
C LEU A 198 15.62 21.52 -9.46
N ARG A 199 14.66 20.62 -9.74
CA ARG A 199 14.82 19.61 -10.78
C ARG A 199 14.93 20.23 -12.17
N ILE A 200 14.12 21.25 -12.47
CA ILE A 200 14.22 22.01 -13.74
C ILE A 200 15.58 22.72 -13.83
N TYR A 201 16.03 23.35 -12.74
CA TYR A 201 17.34 24.00 -12.64
C TYR A 201 18.49 23.03 -12.92
N GLN A 202 18.42 21.80 -12.40
CA GLN A 202 19.42 20.75 -12.63
C GLN A 202 19.41 20.20 -14.07
N LEU A 203 18.25 20.22 -14.73
CA LEU A 203 18.13 19.80 -16.13
C LEU A 203 18.55 20.91 -17.10
N ALA A 204 18.44 22.18 -16.73
CA ALA A 204 18.73 23.31 -17.63
C ALA A 204 20.10 23.21 -18.35
N PRO A 205 21.22 22.83 -17.71
CA PRO A 205 22.53 22.73 -18.38
C PRO A 205 22.61 21.67 -19.48
N THR A 206 21.77 20.64 -19.44
CA THR A 206 21.76 19.58 -20.46
C THR A 206 20.86 19.92 -21.65
N TRP A 207 20.02 20.95 -21.52
CA TRP A 207 19.05 21.34 -22.54
C TRP A 207 19.33 22.70 -23.18
N LEU A 208 20.02 23.60 -22.48
CA LEU A 208 20.23 25.00 -22.91
C LEU A 208 21.68 25.26 -23.33
N PRO A 209 21.90 26.00 -24.44
CA PRO A 209 23.19 26.59 -24.76
C PRO A 209 23.68 27.55 -23.67
N ALA A 210 25.00 27.77 -23.60
CA ALA A 210 25.63 28.64 -22.60
C ALA A 210 25.11 30.09 -22.62
N THR A 211 24.65 30.57 -23.79
CA THR A 211 24.09 31.92 -23.98
C THR A 211 22.79 32.14 -23.23
N GLU A 212 21.93 31.12 -23.11
CA GLU A 212 20.60 31.20 -22.50
C GLU A 212 20.58 30.67 -21.06
N LEU A 213 21.53 29.78 -20.74
CA LEU A 213 21.60 29.09 -19.45
C LEU A 213 21.66 30.04 -18.26
N ALA A 214 22.50 31.07 -18.31
CA ALA A 214 22.71 31.99 -17.19
C ALA A 214 21.43 32.76 -16.81
N GLY A 215 20.70 33.27 -17.81
CA GLY A 215 19.44 33.98 -17.59
C GLY A 215 18.36 33.05 -17.03
N GLN A 216 18.23 31.84 -17.58
CA GLN A 216 17.25 30.86 -17.11
C GLN A 216 17.56 30.38 -15.68
N GLN A 217 18.83 30.13 -15.36
CA GLN A 217 19.24 29.72 -14.02
C GLN A 217 19.01 30.82 -13.00
N ALA A 218 19.29 32.09 -13.33
CA ALA A 218 18.99 33.22 -12.46
C ALA A 218 17.49 33.32 -12.16
N ALA A 219 16.64 33.27 -13.19
CA ALA A 219 15.18 33.33 -13.02
C ALA A 219 14.64 32.17 -12.17
N LEU A 220 15.14 30.94 -12.39
CA LEU A 220 14.78 29.78 -11.58
C LEU A 220 15.27 29.91 -10.14
N ALA A 221 16.48 30.40 -9.92
CA ALA A 221 17.04 30.59 -8.58
C ALA A 221 16.24 31.62 -7.77
N ASP A 222 15.82 32.73 -8.39
CA ASP A 222 14.98 33.73 -7.75
C ASP A 222 13.60 33.15 -7.41
N ARG A 223 13.01 32.37 -8.32
CA ARG A 223 11.73 31.70 -8.08
C ARG A 223 11.79 30.64 -6.97
N ILE A 224 12.90 29.91 -6.87
CA ILE A 224 13.17 28.95 -5.78
C ILE A 224 13.30 29.69 -4.45
N ARG A 225 14.04 30.80 -4.43
CA ARG A 225 14.22 31.64 -3.23
C ARG A 225 12.88 32.17 -2.72
N ALA A 226 12.00 32.62 -3.62
CA ALA A 226 10.67 33.08 -3.26
C ALA A 226 9.83 32.02 -2.51
N GLU A 227 9.99 30.72 -2.79
CA GLU A 227 9.33 29.67 -2.00
C GLU A 227 9.93 29.52 -0.60
N SER A 228 11.25 29.64 -0.46
CA SER A 228 11.92 29.61 0.84
C SER A 228 11.53 30.82 1.69
N ASP A 229 11.46 32.00 1.07
CA ASP A 229 11.09 33.26 1.72
C ASP A 229 9.62 33.18 2.18
N TYR A 230 8.71 32.71 1.32
CA TYR A 230 7.32 32.47 1.66
C TYR A 230 7.17 31.56 2.89
N ARG A 231 7.89 30.43 2.93
CA ARG A 231 7.81 29.51 4.08
C ARG A 231 8.32 30.16 5.37
N THR A 232 9.31 31.04 5.25
CA THR A 232 9.84 31.81 6.37
C THR A 232 8.82 32.83 6.88
N GLU A 233 8.20 33.59 5.97
CA GLU A 233 7.14 34.58 6.28
C GLU A 233 5.90 33.94 6.93
N GLN A 234 5.50 32.75 6.47
CA GLN A 234 4.38 32.00 7.05
C GLN A 234 4.74 31.29 8.37
N GLY A 235 6.01 31.34 8.80
CA GLY A 235 6.49 30.68 10.01
C GLY A 235 6.45 29.15 9.93
N TYR A 236 6.62 28.58 8.74
CA TYR A 236 6.65 27.12 8.56
C TYR A 236 8.01 26.54 9.02
N PRO A 237 8.01 25.36 9.66
CA PRO A 237 9.24 24.73 10.15
C PRO A 237 10.10 24.12 9.04
N SER A 238 9.59 24.00 7.81
CA SER A 238 10.31 23.43 6.67
C SER A 238 11.20 24.46 5.96
N VAL A 239 12.08 25.13 6.71
CA VAL A 239 13.13 26.01 6.17
C VAL A 239 14.47 25.32 6.38
N LEU A 240 15.21 25.08 5.29
CA LEU A 240 16.46 24.32 5.34
C LEU A 240 17.63 25.23 5.74
N THR A 241 18.13 25.05 6.95
CA THR A 241 19.38 25.66 7.45
C THR A 241 20.37 24.57 7.85
N LYS A 242 21.63 24.94 8.15
CA LYS A 242 22.65 23.95 8.56
C LYS A 242 22.22 23.17 9.81
N ASP A 243 21.54 23.82 10.75
CA ASP A 243 21.16 23.23 12.05
C ASP A 243 19.82 22.48 11.99
N THR A 244 18.97 22.76 11.00
CA THR A 244 17.60 22.21 10.93
C THR A 244 17.49 20.99 10.01
N ARG A 245 18.57 20.51 9.40
CA ARG A 245 18.56 19.43 8.38
C ARG A 245 17.73 18.20 8.78
N GLU A 246 17.95 17.68 9.99
CA GLU A 246 17.21 16.51 10.46
C GLU A 246 15.72 16.81 10.67
N SER A 247 15.43 17.94 11.33
CA SER A 247 14.06 18.40 11.56
C SER A 247 13.29 18.65 10.26
N TYR A 248 13.97 19.20 9.25
CA TYR A 248 13.45 19.41 7.90
C TYR A 248 13.07 18.06 7.26
N LEU A 249 13.99 17.08 7.25
CA LEU A 249 13.72 15.75 6.67
C LEU A 249 12.55 15.04 7.37
N ARG A 250 12.48 15.15 8.71
CA ARG A 250 11.36 14.62 9.49
C ARG A 250 10.05 15.32 9.13
N ARG A 251 10.06 16.66 9.01
CA ARG A 251 8.89 17.46 8.63
C ARG A 251 8.39 17.10 7.24
N VAL A 252 9.27 17.09 6.24
CA VAL A 252 8.94 16.69 4.86
C VAL A 252 8.31 15.30 4.82
N SER A 253 8.87 14.35 5.58
CA SER A 253 8.33 12.99 5.67
C SER A 253 6.94 12.96 6.30
N ALA A 254 6.72 13.73 7.37
CA ALA A 254 5.43 13.85 8.03
C ALA A 254 4.37 14.47 7.09
N LEU A 255 4.72 15.54 6.37
CA LEU A 255 3.82 16.20 5.41
C LEU A 255 3.45 15.29 4.24
N LYS A 256 4.41 14.49 3.73
CA LYS A 256 4.16 13.44 2.73
C LYS A 256 3.18 12.38 3.25
N LYS A 257 3.33 11.93 4.49
CA LYS A 257 2.41 10.98 5.13
C LYS A 257 1.02 11.59 5.33
N PHE A 258 0.95 12.85 5.77
CA PHE A 258 -0.30 13.57 5.98
C PHE A 258 -1.12 13.79 4.69
N THR A 259 -0.47 14.22 3.61
CA THR A 259 -1.16 14.44 2.33
C THR A 259 -1.52 13.14 1.63
N SER A 260 -0.68 12.10 1.75
CA SER A 260 -1.00 10.79 1.16
C SER A 260 -2.03 10.00 1.96
N SER A 261 -2.20 10.26 3.27
CA SER A 261 -3.09 9.49 4.16
C SER A 261 -4.51 9.39 3.62
N VAL A 262 -5.06 10.40 2.96
CA VAL A 262 -6.41 10.37 2.36
C VAL A 262 -6.61 9.25 1.32
N LEU A 263 -5.54 8.79 0.67
CA LEU A 263 -5.59 7.71 -0.31
C LEU A 263 -5.44 6.32 0.33
N TRP A 264 -4.94 6.23 1.55
CA TRP A 264 -4.70 4.96 2.23
C TRP A 264 -6.01 4.35 2.72
N LEU A 265 -6.15 3.04 2.56
CA LEU A 265 -7.32 2.30 3.03
C LEU A 265 -7.00 1.61 4.35
N SER A 266 -8.01 1.45 5.20
CA SER A 266 -7.87 0.69 6.43
C SER A 266 -7.91 -0.80 6.10
N THR A 267 -7.03 -1.58 6.73
CA THR A 267 -6.99 -3.03 6.59
C THR A 267 -7.06 -3.70 7.96
N SER A 268 -7.88 -4.74 8.07
CA SER A 268 -7.94 -5.59 9.27
C SER A 268 -7.72 -7.04 8.88
N THR A 269 -6.64 -7.64 9.37
CA THR A 269 -6.24 -9.02 9.08
C THR A 269 -6.66 -9.94 10.22
N ARG A 270 -7.32 -11.05 9.87
CA ARG A 270 -7.70 -12.10 10.83
C ARG A 270 -7.34 -13.47 10.25
N ARG A 271 -6.93 -14.40 11.12
CA ARG A 271 -6.74 -15.80 10.73
C ARG A 271 -8.08 -16.39 10.31
N GLU A 272 -8.11 -17.04 9.16
CA GLU A 272 -9.34 -17.60 8.63
C GLU A 272 -9.61 -18.98 9.23
N GLY A 273 -10.89 -19.30 9.48
CA GLY A 273 -11.30 -20.63 9.93
C GLY A 273 -11.20 -20.89 11.43
N THR A 274 -10.85 -19.90 12.27
CA THR A 274 -10.73 -20.09 13.73
C THR A 274 -12.02 -20.61 14.38
N THR A 275 -13.18 -20.16 13.91
CA THR A 275 -14.49 -20.64 14.39
C THR A 275 -14.75 -22.08 13.97
N LEU A 276 -14.45 -22.44 12.72
CA LEU A 276 -14.62 -23.80 12.21
C LEU A 276 -13.64 -24.78 12.88
N GLU A 277 -12.41 -24.32 13.16
CA GLU A 277 -11.41 -25.06 13.92
C GLU A 277 -11.91 -25.39 15.34
N GLN A 278 -12.51 -24.42 16.03
CA GLN A 278 -13.12 -24.63 17.33
C GLN A 278 -14.30 -25.61 17.28
N VAL A 279 -15.15 -25.54 16.26
CA VAL A 279 -16.26 -26.49 16.07
C VAL A 279 -15.73 -27.92 15.86
N LEU A 280 -14.73 -28.10 15.00
CA LEU A 280 -14.11 -29.42 14.80
C LEU A 280 -13.42 -29.94 16.07
N PHE A 281 -12.77 -29.06 16.84
CA PHE A 281 -12.18 -29.42 18.12
C PHE A 281 -13.23 -29.83 19.15
N ALA A 282 -14.41 -29.20 19.15
CA ALA A 282 -15.53 -29.58 19.99
C ALA A 282 -16.08 -30.96 19.60
N ILE A 283 -16.21 -31.24 18.30
CA ILE A 283 -16.61 -32.56 17.78
C ILE A 283 -15.60 -33.64 18.21
N ALA A 284 -14.30 -33.38 18.03
CA ALA A 284 -13.25 -34.31 18.45
C ALA A 284 -13.28 -34.58 19.98
N ALA A 285 -13.53 -33.55 20.78
CA ALA A 285 -13.70 -33.70 22.22
C ALA A 285 -14.96 -34.51 22.58
N GLY A 286 -16.07 -34.32 21.86
CA GLY A 286 -17.31 -35.09 22.01
C GLY A 286 -17.09 -36.57 21.72
N VAL A 287 -16.45 -36.90 20.59
CA VAL A 287 -16.11 -38.29 20.23
C VAL A 287 -15.22 -38.94 21.29
N ALA A 288 -14.21 -38.22 21.78
CA ALA A 288 -13.34 -38.71 22.84
C ALA A 288 -14.08 -38.96 24.17
N MET A 289 -15.05 -38.11 24.52
CA MET A 289 -15.91 -38.30 25.69
C MET A 289 -16.81 -39.53 25.56
N VAL A 290 -17.44 -39.73 24.39
CA VAL A 290 -18.26 -40.92 24.12
C VAL A 290 -17.42 -42.19 24.25
N PHE A 291 -16.21 -42.21 23.67
CA PHE A 291 -15.30 -43.34 23.79
C PHE A 291 -14.96 -43.69 25.24
N ALA A 292 -14.51 -42.70 26.03
CA ALA A 292 -14.17 -42.94 27.45
C ALA A 292 -15.36 -43.45 28.26
N THR A 293 -16.56 -42.91 27.98
CA THR A 293 -17.79 -43.27 28.68
C THR A 293 -18.20 -44.71 28.35
N LEU A 294 -18.07 -45.13 27.08
CA LEU A 294 -18.34 -46.51 26.67
C LEU A 294 -17.37 -47.50 27.34
N VAL A 295 -16.08 -47.19 27.40
CA VAL A 295 -15.08 -48.03 28.07
C VAL A 295 -15.35 -48.10 29.58
N ALA A 296 -15.71 -46.97 30.20
CA ALA A 296 -16.08 -46.92 31.61
C ALA A 296 -17.28 -47.81 31.92
N PHE A 297 -18.38 -47.67 31.16
CA PHE A 297 -19.58 -48.49 31.35
C PHE A 297 -19.32 -49.97 31.06
N TYR A 298 -18.54 -50.28 30.04
CA TYR A 298 -18.15 -51.66 29.73
C TYR A 298 -17.36 -52.29 30.88
N ALA A 299 -16.33 -51.60 31.38
CA ALA A 299 -15.53 -52.08 32.50
C ALA A 299 -16.36 -52.26 33.78
N GLN A 300 -17.26 -51.31 34.08
CA GLN A 300 -18.17 -51.39 35.22
C GLN A 300 -19.17 -52.54 35.10
N SER A 301 -19.64 -52.85 33.88
CA SER A 301 -20.60 -53.93 33.64
C SER A 301 -20.01 -55.33 33.88
N ILE A 302 -18.71 -55.50 33.65
CA ILE A 302 -18.02 -56.80 33.79
C ILE A 302 -17.44 -57.00 35.19
N TYR A 303 -16.80 -55.96 35.74
CA TYR A 303 -15.97 -56.08 36.94
C TYR A 303 -16.58 -55.42 38.19
N GLY A 304 -17.83 -54.93 38.10
CA GLY A 304 -18.53 -54.23 39.18
C GLY A 304 -18.12 -52.76 39.34
N GLN A 305 -18.62 -52.06 40.37
CA GLN A 305 -18.39 -50.61 40.51
C GLN A 305 -17.05 -50.22 41.16
N PHE A 306 -16.52 -51.04 42.07
CA PHE A 306 -15.35 -50.70 42.90
C PHE A 306 -14.31 -51.82 42.91
N SER A 307 -13.73 -52.12 41.76
CA SER A 307 -12.66 -53.10 41.63
C SER A 307 -11.41 -52.49 41.02
N LEU A 308 -10.24 -53.00 41.42
CA LEU A 308 -8.94 -52.58 40.89
C LEU A 308 -8.89 -52.60 39.35
N PRO A 309 -9.44 -53.62 38.65
CA PRO A 309 -9.49 -53.64 37.18
C PRO A 309 -10.27 -52.47 36.58
N VAL A 310 -11.37 -52.03 37.21
CA VAL A 310 -12.17 -50.88 36.74
C VAL A 310 -11.39 -49.59 36.90
N PHE A 311 -10.72 -49.41 38.03
CA PHE A 311 -9.87 -48.24 38.25
C PHE A 311 -8.77 -48.13 37.18
N VAL A 312 -8.07 -49.24 36.90
CA VAL A 312 -7.05 -49.29 35.84
C VAL A 312 -7.67 -48.99 34.47
N ALA A 313 -8.82 -49.59 34.15
CA ALA A 313 -9.53 -49.34 32.89
C ALA A 313 -9.94 -47.86 32.72
N LEU A 314 -10.39 -47.20 33.79
CA LEU A 314 -10.75 -45.77 33.78
C LEU A 314 -9.54 -44.87 33.52
N VAL A 315 -8.39 -45.15 34.17
CA VAL A 315 -7.15 -44.39 33.94
C VAL A 315 -6.69 -44.54 32.49
N VAL A 316 -6.69 -45.77 31.97
CA VAL A 316 -6.31 -46.05 30.58
C VAL A 316 -7.29 -45.37 29.61
N ALA A 317 -8.60 -45.48 29.84
CA ALA A 317 -9.62 -44.81 29.03
C ALA A 317 -9.44 -43.28 29.00
N TYR A 318 -9.07 -42.68 30.14
CA TYR A 318 -8.77 -41.26 30.24
C TYR A 318 -7.54 -40.88 29.40
N MET A 319 -6.44 -41.66 29.48
CA MET A 319 -5.25 -41.43 28.65
C MET A 319 -5.55 -41.54 27.15
N PHE A 320 -6.34 -42.55 26.76
CA PHE A 320 -6.75 -42.72 25.36
C PHE A 320 -7.67 -41.60 24.88
N LYS A 321 -8.60 -41.14 25.71
CA LYS A 321 -9.45 -39.97 25.42
C LYS A 321 -8.59 -38.75 25.11
N ASP A 322 -7.61 -38.45 25.95
CA ASP A 322 -6.73 -37.30 25.72
C ASP A 322 -5.94 -37.44 24.42
N ARG A 323 -5.48 -38.67 24.11
CA ARG A 323 -4.77 -38.93 22.86
C ARG A 323 -5.64 -38.82 21.61
N ILE A 324 -6.89 -39.31 21.66
CA ILE A 324 -7.88 -39.18 20.57
C ILE A 324 -8.21 -37.70 20.33
N LYS A 325 -8.45 -36.94 21.40
CA LYS A 325 -8.73 -35.50 21.33
C LYS A 325 -7.57 -34.73 20.70
N GLU A 326 -6.34 -35.04 21.09
CA GLU A 326 -5.14 -34.38 20.56
C GLU A 326 -4.94 -34.71 19.07
N GLN A 327 -5.05 -35.98 18.69
CA GLN A 327 -4.97 -36.38 17.27
C GLN A 327 -6.08 -35.73 16.45
N GLY A 328 -7.31 -35.69 16.98
CA GLY A 328 -8.44 -35.01 16.35
C GLY A 328 -8.20 -33.53 16.13
N ARG A 329 -7.53 -32.83 17.06
CA ARG A 329 -7.12 -31.43 16.89
C ARG A 329 -6.12 -31.26 15.75
N THR A 330 -5.04 -32.04 15.75
CA THR A 330 -4.00 -31.96 14.72
C THR A 330 -4.53 -32.34 13.33
N TRP A 331 -5.41 -33.33 13.28
CA TRP A 331 -6.07 -33.72 12.03
C TRP A 331 -7.01 -32.63 11.53
N SER A 332 -7.82 -32.03 12.40
CA SER A 332 -8.73 -30.94 12.04
C SER A 332 -7.98 -29.71 11.52
N SER A 333 -6.89 -29.30 12.19
CA SER A 333 -6.10 -28.16 11.75
C SER A 333 -5.40 -28.41 10.40
N SER A 334 -4.90 -29.62 10.17
CA SER A 334 -4.30 -30.01 8.88
C SER A 334 -5.31 -30.18 7.74
N LEU A 335 -6.53 -30.63 8.02
CA LEU A 335 -7.61 -30.71 7.04
C LEU A 335 -8.08 -29.32 6.63
N LEU A 336 -8.25 -28.42 7.61
CA LEU A 336 -8.65 -27.04 7.40
C LEU A 336 -7.59 -26.25 6.64
N SER A 337 -6.30 -26.37 6.99
CA SER A 337 -5.23 -25.65 6.29
C SER A 337 -5.06 -26.08 4.81
N ARG A 338 -5.50 -27.30 4.45
CA ARG A 338 -5.53 -27.73 3.04
C ARG A 338 -6.58 -26.99 2.20
N HIS A 339 -7.77 -26.77 2.76
CA HIS A 339 -8.89 -26.19 2.01
C HIS A 339 -9.12 -24.70 2.24
N LEU A 340 -8.77 -24.18 3.42
CA LEU A 340 -8.89 -22.78 3.74
C LEU A 340 -7.64 -22.00 3.31
N TYR A 341 -7.83 -20.70 3.21
CA TYR A 341 -6.74 -19.72 3.19
C TYR A 341 -6.29 -19.48 4.63
N ASP A 342 -5.07 -18.99 4.81
CA ASP A 342 -4.47 -18.81 6.13
C ASP A 342 -4.99 -17.53 6.79
N TYR A 343 -5.05 -16.45 6.01
CA TYR A 343 -5.48 -15.15 6.48
C TYR A 343 -6.52 -14.53 5.57
N ARG A 344 -7.44 -13.79 6.20
CA ARG A 344 -8.41 -12.93 5.54
C ARG A 344 -8.22 -11.50 6.01
N THR A 345 -7.90 -10.62 5.08
CA THR A 345 -7.74 -9.18 5.27
C THR A 345 -8.95 -8.46 4.69
N VAL A 346 -9.68 -7.69 5.50
CA VAL A 346 -10.79 -6.85 5.05
C VAL A 346 -10.27 -5.47 4.69
N ILE A 347 -10.72 -4.91 3.56
CA ILE A 347 -10.35 -3.56 3.10
C ILE A 347 -11.55 -2.63 3.30
N GLU A 348 -11.32 -1.51 3.99
CA GLU A 348 -12.35 -0.54 4.35
C GLU A 348 -11.90 0.90 4.05
N THR A 349 -12.85 1.80 3.90
CA THR A 349 -12.59 3.25 3.93
C THR A 349 -11.99 3.67 5.27
N GLN A 350 -11.22 4.76 5.34
CA GLN A 350 -10.62 5.23 6.60
C GLN A 350 -11.66 5.48 7.70
N ASP A 351 -12.83 5.96 7.34
CA ASP A 351 -13.92 6.23 8.29
C ASP A 351 -14.63 4.95 8.77
N GLY A 352 -14.23 3.77 8.30
CA GLY A 352 -14.87 2.47 8.60
C GLY A 352 -16.29 2.30 8.06
N ARG A 353 -16.84 3.30 7.35
CA ARG A 353 -18.24 3.31 6.90
C ARG A 353 -18.54 2.33 5.76
N ARG A 354 -17.55 2.00 4.93
CA ARG A 354 -17.73 1.15 3.76
C ARG A 354 -16.65 0.09 3.66
N GLN A 355 -17.07 -1.17 3.53
CA GLN A 355 -16.21 -2.27 3.15
C GLN A 355 -16.04 -2.31 1.63
N LEU A 356 -14.79 -2.16 1.18
CA LEU A 356 -14.42 -2.11 -0.25
C LEU A 356 -14.05 -3.50 -0.79
N GLY A 357 -13.73 -4.44 0.08
CA GLY A 357 -13.40 -5.80 -0.34
C GLY A 357 -12.75 -6.66 0.73
N ASN A 358 -12.17 -7.76 0.28
CA ASN A 358 -11.33 -8.62 1.08
C ASN A 358 -10.21 -9.25 0.25
N VAL A 359 -9.17 -9.66 0.96
CA VAL A 359 -8.03 -10.40 0.45
C VAL A 359 -7.93 -11.68 1.27
N ARG A 360 -7.81 -12.83 0.60
CA ARG A 360 -7.54 -14.12 1.23
C ARG A 360 -6.17 -14.59 0.77
N GLU A 361 -5.36 -15.02 1.73
CA GLU A 361 -3.92 -15.22 1.53
C GLU A 361 -3.54 -16.61 1.96
N LYS A 362 -2.76 -17.30 1.12
CA LYS A 362 -2.27 -18.64 1.38
C LYS A 362 -0.80 -18.73 1.04
N VAL A 363 -0.01 -19.33 1.92
CA VAL A 363 1.41 -19.59 1.65
C VAL A 363 1.73 -21.05 1.89
N GLY A 364 2.57 -21.62 1.03
CA GLY A 364 3.02 -23.00 1.19
C GLY A 364 4.24 -23.31 0.33
N TYR A 365 5.02 -24.28 0.78
CA TYR A 365 6.15 -24.80 0.01
C TYR A 365 5.65 -25.84 -1.01
N LEU A 366 6.13 -25.71 -2.24
CA LEU A 366 5.82 -26.63 -3.33
C LEU A 366 6.96 -27.61 -3.55
N LYS A 367 6.59 -28.84 -3.92
CA LYS A 367 7.54 -29.80 -4.49
C LYS A 367 7.77 -29.48 -5.96
N ALA A 368 8.93 -29.83 -6.49
CA ALA A 368 9.29 -29.59 -7.89
C ALA A 368 8.21 -30.07 -8.87
N GLU A 369 7.61 -31.24 -8.62
CA GLU A 369 6.60 -31.83 -9.51
C GLU A 369 5.25 -31.07 -9.49
N SER A 370 5.01 -30.27 -8.45
CA SER A 370 3.75 -29.52 -8.26
C SER A 370 3.80 -28.10 -8.82
N ILE A 371 4.94 -27.67 -9.37
CA ILE A 371 5.11 -26.34 -9.94
C ILE A 371 4.48 -26.33 -11.34
N PRO A 372 3.64 -25.33 -11.68
CA PRO A 372 3.05 -25.24 -13.00
C PRO A 372 4.10 -25.12 -14.12
N PRO A 373 3.93 -25.80 -15.27
CA PRO A 373 4.90 -25.78 -16.36
C PRO A 373 5.23 -24.37 -16.88
N GLU A 374 4.24 -23.47 -16.88
CA GLU A 374 4.40 -22.07 -17.29
C GLU A 374 5.37 -21.28 -16.39
N VAL A 375 5.40 -21.60 -15.09
CA VAL A 375 6.31 -20.96 -14.12
C VAL A 375 7.73 -21.48 -14.35
N ILE A 376 7.89 -22.79 -14.54
CA ILE A 376 9.19 -23.41 -14.85
C ILE A 376 9.76 -22.82 -16.15
N ALA A 377 8.94 -22.74 -17.21
CA ALA A 377 9.34 -22.17 -18.48
C ALA A 377 9.76 -20.70 -18.35
N THR A 378 9.05 -19.91 -17.55
CA THR A 378 9.40 -18.50 -17.28
C THR A 378 10.71 -18.39 -16.48
N ARG A 379 10.92 -19.26 -15.50
CA ARG A 379 12.12 -19.28 -14.66
C ARG A 379 13.36 -19.74 -15.44
N GLY A 380 13.20 -20.64 -16.41
CA GLY A 380 14.28 -21.16 -17.27
C GLY A 380 14.53 -20.35 -18.54
N ALA A 381 13.86 -19.21 -18.74
CA ALA A 381 14.03 -18.37 -19.94
C ALA A 381 15.24 -17.42 -19.87
N GLY A 382 15.99 -17.41 -18.75
CA GLY A 382 17.16 -16.56 -18.56
C GLY A 382 18.42 -17.12 -19.26
N PRO A 383 19.37 -16.27 -19.70
CA PRO A 383 20.59 -16.70 -20.39
C PRO A 383 21.53 -17.59 -19.56
N HIS A 384 21.35 -17.61 -18.25
CA HIS A 384 22.20 -18.32 -17.28
C HIS A 384 21.44 -19.45 -16.55
N ASP A 385 20.19 -19.70 -16.92
CA ASP A 385 19.35 -20.68 -16.24
C ASP A 385 19.38 -22.00 -16.99
N GLU A 386 20.01 -23.02 -16.39
CA GLU A 386 19.94 -24.38 -16.92
C GLU A 386 18.61 -25.03 -16.48
N PRO A 387 17.74 -25.46 -17.40
CA PRO A 387 16.41 -25.99 -17.08
C PRO A 387 16.43 -27.18 -16.11
N THR A 388 17.53 -27.94 -16.11
CA THR A 388 17.80 -29.09 -15.25
C THR A 388 17.98 -28.76 -13.77
N PHE A 389 18.40 -27.53 -13.43
CA PHE A 389 18.59 -27.12 -12.03
C PHE A 389 17.34 -26.52 -11.40
N VAL A 390 16.39 -26.06 -12.22
CA VAL A 390 15.17 -25.37 -11.78
C VAL A 390 14.31 -26.33 -10.95
N GLY A 391 14.09 -25.99 -9.68
CA GLY A 391 13.24 -26.75 -8.76
C GLY A 391 13.87 -27.95 -8.06
N HIS A 392 15.04 -28.46 -8.49
CA HIS A 392 15.73 -29.55 -7.79
C HIS A 392 16.73 -29.06 -6.73
N LEU A 393 17.43 -27.96 -7.01
CA LEU A 393 18.38 -27.32 -6.07
C LEU A 393 17.81 -26.09 -5.36
N GLU A 394 16.51 -25.83 -5.57
CA GLU A 394 15.80 -24.68 -5.04
C GLU A 394 14.61 -25.16 -4.21
N THR A 395 14.36 -24.45 -3.12
CA THR A 395 13.09 -24.51 -2.43
C THR A 395 12.15 -23.47 -3.04
N VAL A 396 10.89 -23.88 -3.32
CA VAL A 396 9.90 -23.01 -3.94
C VAL A 396 8.78 -22.68 -2.95
N LEU A 397 8.68 -21.41 -2.59
CA LEU A 397 7.61 -20.88 -1.77
C LEU A 397 6.54 -20.27 -2.67
N MET A 398 5.32 -20.80 -2.59
CA MET A 398 4.16 -20.27 -3.29
C MET A 398 3.30 -19.44 -2.33
N TYR A 399 3.05 -18.20 -2.73
CA TYR A 399 2.18 -17.26 -2.03
C TYR A 399 1.02 -16.88 -2.94
N ALA A 400 -0.16 -17.41 -2.63
CA ALA A 400 -1.40 -17.16 -3.34
C ALA A 400 -2.22 -16.07 -2.65
N LYS A 401 -2.69 -15.12 -3.45
CA LYS A 401 -3.52 -14.01 -3.02
C LYS A 401 -4.80 -13.95 -3.85
N LEU A 402 -5.94 -14.14 -3.20
CA LEU A 402 -7.26 -13.98 -3.79
C LEU A 402 -7.86 -12.66 -3.31
N VAL A 403 -8.01 -11.71 -4.23
CA VAL A 403 -8.54 -10.36 -3.95
C VAL A 403 -9.95 -10.25 -4.51
N THR A 404 -10.90 -9.86 -3.68
CA THR A 404 -12.29 -9.58 -4.07
C THR A 404 -12.60 -8.13 -3.74
N LEU A 405 -12.92 -7.33 -4.75
CA LEU A 405 -13.19 -5.89 -4.60
C LEU A 405 -14.60 -5.57 -5.09
N ARG A 406 -15.25 -4.63 -4.40
CA ARG A 406 -16.56 -4.07 -4.77
C ARG A 406 -16.43 -2.55 -4.76
N LYS A 407 -16.85 -1.91 -5.86
CA LYS A 407 -16.85 -0.45 -5.99
C LYS A 407 -18.12 0.14 -5.42
#